data_AF-A0A371BQZ1-F1
#
_entry.id   AF-A0A371BQZ1-F1
#
_cell.length_a   1.000
_cell.length_b   1.000
_cell.length_c   1.000
_cell.angle_alpha   90.00
_cell.angle_beta   90.00
_cell.angle_gamma   90.00
#
_symmetry.space_group_name_H-M   'P 1'
#
loop_
_entity.id
_entity.type
_entity.pdbx_description
1 polymer ?
#
loop_
_entity_poly.entity_id
_entity_poly.type
_entity_poly.pdbx_seq_one_letter_code
_entity_poly.pdbx_strand_id
1 'polypeptide(L)'
;MTAGGSHLGTSESRPGAPVKASGPAKGHAYLATIEGFVGSLMMFVGSIGTGWIANGSPMIRQPLVIALRTEGWGVTVSTILLTVGAMVLMRSWLRLGQRLADWGKNSLRSVVIAISAWSLPLLFCVPVFSRDVYAYTGQGRLVMEGQNPYEVGISTLNNWFALGADPAWAENRTPYGPYFLWLARGVVGLTGAQPDVSVLLFRLLAGVGVLLCVIYVPKLAELHGINGARALWIAVANPLFLISFIASAHNDALMVGLAVAGAYFAATRRYLLGILLVTASIGIKPITVLLLPFIGVMWAGASASWPRKFLMWGATAGISFGVLLLSGIPYNLGIGWTWAIMDPTPGYTGYSPSGFLGQQVEMLANALGLPGGTLATWLRTGMKWAAIALVLLLMFRGDYSRAVRRMALAFTAVVMLSPIIQPWYILWFLPFLAVTGIRDDWQIRSLYVGVTFFVVFGAQDQLSVWSFVELPIDASSLAFVTALAFTFYLLFLDVHTRKLLIEGRPLDLAKRGWRWVLERRHGLQNAGNR
;
A
#
# COMPACT_ATOMS: atom_id res chain seq x y z
N MET A 1 -19.27 66.47 19.57
CA MET A 1 -20.33 65.84 20.39
C MET A 1 -21.44 65.38 19.46
N THR A 2 -21.79 64.09 19.56
CA THR A 2 -23.03 63.36 19.14
C THR A 2 -23.46 63.46 17.66
N ALA A 3 -23.40 62.42 16.81
CA ALA A 3 -24.06 61.09 16.83
C ALA A 3 -25.60 61.20 16.97
N GLY A 4 -26.49 60.48 16.30
CA GLY A 4 -26.49 59.28 15.45
C GLY A 4 -27.95 59.03 15.00
N GLY A 5 -28.20 58.03 14.14
CA GLY A 5 -29.46 57.82 13.40
C GLY A 5 -30.61 57.11 14.14
N SER A 6 -31.41 56.35 13.35
CA SER A 6 -32.64 55.56 13.66
C SER A 6 -33.94 56.21 13.13
N HIS A 7 -34.99 55.54 12.65
CA HIS A 7 -35.51 54.16 12.77
C HIS A 7 -36.40 53.78 11.56
N LEU A 8 -36.61 52.46 11.36
CA LEU A 8 -37.86 51.73 11.02
C LEU A 8 -37.46 50.39 10.35
N GLY A 9 -37.82 49.18 10.76
CA GLY A 9 -38.55 48.60 11.89
C GLY A 9 -38.41 47.06 11.73
N THR A 10 -38.17 46.31 12.80
CA THR A 10 -38.02 44.85 12.75
C THR A 10 -39.17 44.15 13.47
N SER A 11 -39.81 43.22 12.77
CA SER A 11 -40.80 42.29 13.29
C SER A 11 -40.19 41.32 14.32
N GLU A 12 -40.93 41.11 15.40
CA GLU A 12 -40.64 40.17 16.48
C GLU A 12 -40.41 38.74 15.97
N SER A 13 -39.36 38.08 16.48
CA SER A 13 -39.24 36.62 16.45
C SER A 13 -38.96 36.11 17.85
N ARG A 14 -39.74 35.11 18.29
CA ARG A 14 -39.67 34.47 19.61
C ARG A 14 -38.28 33.84 19.82
N PRO A 15 -37.70 33.89 21.03
CA PRO A 15 -36.45 33.20 21.32
C PRO A 15 -36.67 31.68 21.32
N GLY A 16 -36.14 31.01 20.29
CA GLY A 16 -36.05 29.55 20.26
C GLY A 16 -35.14 29.05 21.37
N ALA A 17 -35.59 28.00 22.06
CA ALA A 17 -34.83 27.31 23.09
C ALA A 17 -33.41 26.96 22.61
N PRO A 18 -32.37 27.02 23.47
CA PRO A 18 -31.03 26.70 23.06
C PRO A 18 -30.98 25.23 22.65
N VAL A 19 -30.68 24.99 21.37
CA VAL A 19 -30.30 23.68 20.87
C VAL A 19 -29.13 23.22 21.73
N LYS A 20 -29.34 22.19 22.55
CA LYS A 20 -28.26 21.50 23.25
C LYS A 20 -27.26 21.08 22.19
N ALA A 21 -26.14 21.80 22.10
CA ALA A 21 -24.96 21.32 21.41
C ALA A 21 -24.61 19.98 22.06
N SER A 22 -24.91 18.90 21.36
CA SER A 22 -24.40 17.58 21.71
C SER A 22 -22.88 17.68 21.65
N GLY A 23 -22.22 17.81 22.80
CA GLY A 23 -20.77 17.73 22.89
C GLY A 23 -20.27 16.46 22.21
N PRO A 24 -19.07 16.48 21.59
CA PRO A 24 -18.57 15.34 20.85
C PRO A 24 -18.50 14.13 21.79
N ALA A 25 -19.21 13.05 21.42
CA ALA A 25 -19.13 11.79 22.12
C ALA A 25 -17.65 11.37 22.18
N LYS A 26 -17.09 11.27 23.39
CA LYS A 26 -15.72 10.77 23.62
C LYS A 26 -15.60 9.40 22.96
N GLY A 27 -15.07 9.34 21.75
CA GLY A 27 -14.95 8.10 21.00
C GLY A 27 -14.03 7.14 21.75
N HIS A 28 -14.55 6.01 22.21
CA HIS A 28 -13.78 4.94 22.84
C HIS A 28 -12.83 4.29 21.83
N ALA A 29 -11.79 5.02 21.39
CA ALA A 29 -10.84 4.61 20.35
C ALA A 29 -10.15 3.27 20.70
N TYR A 30 -9.92 3.02 21.99
CA TYR A 30 -9.36 1.76 22.48
C TYR A 30 -10.21 0.53 22.10
N LEU A 31 -11.53 0.67 21.91
CA LEU A 31 -12.36 -0.45 21.44
C LEU A 31 -11.96 -0.88 20.02
N ALA A 32 -11.64 0.08 19.13
CA ALA A 32 -11.16 -0.26 17.78
C ALA A 32 -9.78 -0.89 17.88
N THR A 33 -8.94 -0.39 18.79
CA THR A 33 -7.62 -0.97 19.04
C THR A 33 -7.72 -2.43 19.49
N ILE A 34 -8.58 -2.74 20.45
CA ILE A 34 -8.79 -4.11 20.95
C ILE A 34 -9.38 -5.01 19.85
N GLU A 35 -10.41 -4.55 19.14
CA GLU A 35 -11.00 -5.30 18.02
C GLU A 35 -9.92 -5.65 16.98
N GLY A 36 -9.08 -4.68 16.60
CA GLY A 36 -8.02 -4.92 15.63
C GLY A 36 -6.89 -5.80 16.16
N PHE A 37 -6.58 -5.74 17.47
CA PHE A 37 -5.64 -6.66 18.10
C PHE A 37 -6.15 -8.11 18.02
N VAL A 38 -7.43 -8.32 18.31
CA VAL A 38 -8.08 -9.64 18.17
C VAL A 38 -8.03 -10.09 16.70
N GLY A 39 -8.33 -9.20 15.75
CA GLY A 39 -8.20 -9.49 14.32
C GLY A 39 -6.78 -9.93 13.92
N SER A 40 -5.76 -9.18 14.34
CA SER A 40 -4.35 -9.55 14.11
C SER A 40 -3.97 -10.88 14.79
N LEU A 41 -4.50 -11.18 15.97
CA LEU A 41 -4.25 -12.45 16.66
C LEU A 41 -4.89 -13.63 15.93
N MET A 42 -6.11 -13.46 15.42
CA MET A 42 -6.77 -14.46 14.56
C MET A 42 -5.95 -14.70 13.29
N MET A 43 -5.39 -13.64 12.68
CA MET A 43 -4.49 -13.79 11.54
C MET A 43 -3.22 -14.57 11.89
N PHE A 44 -2.60 -14.29 13.04
CA PHE A 44 -1.43 -15.04 13.51
C PHE A 44 -1.75 -16.53 13.64
N VAL A 45 -2.83 -16.88 14.35
CA VAL A 45 -3.23 -18.28 14.53
C VAL A 45 -3.59 -18.94 13.20
N GLY A 46 -4.37 -18.25 12.36
CA GLY A 46 -4.75 -18.74 11.03
C GLY A 46 -3.54 -18.99 10.12
N SER A 47 -2.55 -18.10 10.15
CA SER A 47 -1.35 -18.20 9.33
C SER A 47 -0.55 -19.48 9.55
N ILE A 48 -0.64 -20.12 10.72
CA ILE A 48 0.08 -21.38 11.00
C ILE A 48 -0.37 -22.49 10.03
N GLY A 49 -1.68 -22.58 9.77
CA GLY A 49 -2.25 -23.60 8.88
C GLY A 49 -2.26 -23.22 7.40
N THR A 50 -2.26 -21.93 7.04
CA THR A 50 -2.46 -21.51 5.64
C THR A 50 -1.47 -20.47 5.12
N GLY A 51 -0.55 -19.98 5.96
CA GLY A 51 0.57 -19.13 5.54
C GLY A 51 1.66 -19.94 4.84
N TRP A 52 2.53 -19.25 4.11
CA TRP A 52 3.66 -19.84 3.41
C TRP A 52 4.76 -20.26 4.40
N ILE A 53 5.05 -21.56 4.44
CA ILE A 53 6.16 -22.13 5.19
C ILE A 53 7.15 -22.72 4.17
N ALA A 54 8.41 -22.33 4.24
CA ALA A 54 9.46 -22.91 3.41
C ALA A 54 9.63 -24.42 3.68
N ASN A 55 9.92 -25.21 2.66
CA ASN A 55 10.12 -26.67 2.81
C ASN A 55 11.29 -27.00 3.76
N GLY A 56 12.31 -26.15 3.81
CA GLY A 56 13.44 -26.28 4.74
C GLY A 56 13.16 -25.81 6.17
N SER A 57 11.96 -25.31 6.48
CA SER A 57 11.58 -24.84 7.81
C SER A 57 11.41 -26.02 8.79
N PRO A 58 12.07 -26.02 9.96
CA PRO A 58 11.75 -26.92 11.07
C PRO A 58 10.30 -26.84 11.54
N MET A 59 9.59 -25.73 11.32
CA MET A 59 8.18 -25.58 11.74
C MET A 59 7.28 -26.64 11.10
N ILE A 60 7.57 -27.06 9.87
CA ILE A 60 6.76 -28.06 9.15
C ILE A 60 6.74 -29.43 9.87
N ARG A 61 7.70 -29.69 10.77
CA ARG A 61 7.84 -30.95 11.51
C ARG A 61 7.11 -30.93 12.85
N GLN A 62 6.54 -29.81 13.26
CA GLN A 62 5.85 -29.69 14.54
C GLN A 62 4.47 -30.36 14.47
N PRO A 63 4.09 -31.24 15.42
CA PRO A 63 2.83 -32.00 15.34
C PRO A 63 1.58 -31.14 15.17
N LEU A 64 1.50 -30.01 15.87
CA LEU A 64 0.38 -29.06 15.74
C LEU A 64 0.35 -28.41 14.34
N VAL A 65 1.50 -28.05 13.79
CA VAL A 65 1.59 -27.44 12.46
C VAL A 65 1.19 -28.45 11.40
N ILE A 66 1.61 -29.71 11.54
CA ILE A 66 1.18 -30.80 10.65
C ILE A 66 -0.34 -30.93 10.69
N ALA A 67 -0.94 -31.08 11.89
CA ALA A 67 -2.38 -31.21 12.04
C ALA A 67 -3.16 -30.04 11.41
N LEU A 68 -2.72 -28.80 11.63
CA LEU A 68 -3.37 -27.61 11.04
C LEU A 68 -3.23 -27.51 9.52
N ARG A 69 -2.27 -28.22 8.91
CA ARG A 69 -1.96 -28.14 7.47
C ARG A 69 -2.38 -29.36 6.67
N THR A 70 -2.59 -30.51 7.31
CA THR A 70 -2.95 -31.77 6.64
C THR A 70 -4.37 -32.22 6.96
N GLU A 71 -4.90 -31.86 8.13
CA GLU A 71 -6.29 -32.21 8.49
C GLU A 71 -7.27 -31.20 7.91
N GLY A 72 -8.35 -31.68 7.29
CA GLY A 72 -9.34 -30.81 6.64
C GLY A 72 -9.98 -29.79 7.59
N TRP A 73 -10.24 -30.17 8.85
CA TRP A 73 -10.73 -29.24 9.87
C TRP A 73 -9.70 -28.16 10.23
N GLY A 74 -8.42 -28.53 10.26
CA GLY A 74 -7.31 -27.64 10.60
C GLY A 74 -7.16 -26.55 9.56
N VAL A 75 -7.10 -26.95 8.28
CA VAL A 75 -7.02 -26.01 7.16
C VAL A 75 -8.26 -25.11 7.11
N THR A 76 -9.45 -25.66 7.30
CA THR A 76 -10.72 -24.90 7.31
C THR A 76 -10.73 -23.83 8.40
N VAL A 77 -10.40 -24.19 9.64
CA VAL A 77 -10.36 -23.26 10.78
C VAL A 77 -9.28 -22.20 10.56
N SER A 78 -8.09 -22.58 10.08
CA SER A 78 -7.00 -21.65 9.80
C SER A 78 -7.34 -20.66 8.69
N THR A 79 -7.98 -21.10 7.60
CA THR A 79 -8.50 -20.23 6.54
C THR A 79 -9.51 -19.23 7.10
N ILE A 80 -10.52 -19.69 7.83
CA ILE A 80 -11.56 -18.82 8.40
C ILE A 80 -10.94 -17.80 9.38
N LEU A 81 -10.06 -18.25 10.29
CA LEU A 81 -9.38 -17.36 11.24
C LEU A 81 -8.55 -16.29 10.53
N LEU A 82 -7.79 -16.67 9.51
CA LEU A 82 -6.98 -15.73 8.74
C LEU A 82 -7.85 -14.70 8.03
N THR A 83 -8.88 -15.16 7.30
CA THR A 83 -9.75 -14.28 6.53
C THR A 83 -10.59 -13.38 7.43
N VAL A 84 -11.28 -13.93 8.44
CA VAL A 84 -12.08 -13.15 9.38
C VAL A 84 -11.19 -12.20 10.19
N GLY A 85 -9.99 -12.62 10.58
CA GLY A 85 -9.01 -11.77 11.26
C GLY A 85 -8.64 -10.53 10.43
N ALA A 86 -8.33 -10.71 9.15
CA ALA A 86 -8.05 -9.62 8.22
C ALA A 86 -9.24 -8.67 8.07
N MET A 87 -10.45 -9.23 8.02
CA MET A 87 -11.70 -8.47 7.91
C MET A 87 -12.05 -7.69 9.19
N VAL A 88 -11.80 -8.26 10.37
CA VAL A 88 -11.94 -7.59 11.67
C VAL A 88 -10.92 -6.45 11.79
N LEU A 89 -9.68 -6.66 11.35
CA LEU A 89 -8.66 -5.60 11.30
C LEU A 89 -9.10 -4.46 10.35
N MET A 90 -9.67 -4.80 9.18
CA MET A 90 -10.23 -3.83 8.24
C MET A 90 -11.36 -2.99 8.85
N ARG A 91 -12.32 -3.65 9.51
CA ARG A 91 -13.37 -2.94 10.24
C ARG A 91 -12.79 -2.04 11.33
N SER A 92 -11.83 -2.55 12.09
CA SER A 92 -11.21 -1.82 13.21
C SER A 92 -10.51 -0.55 12.76
N TRP A 93 -9.83 -0.58 11.61
CA TRP A 93 -9.26 0.61 10.98
C TRP A 93 -10.31 1.68 10.64
N LEU A 94 -11.42 1.29 10.01
CA LEU A 94 -12.52 2.20 9.68
C LEU A 94 -13.18 2.78 10.95
N ARG A 95 -13.42 1.93 11.95
CA ARG A 95 -14.00 2.33 13.25
C ARG A 95 -13.06 3.23 14.04
N LEU A 96 -11.75 3.04 13.95
CA LEU A 96 -10.75 3.92 14.56
C LEU A 96 -10.86 5.33 13.97
N GLY A 97 -10.90 5.46 12.64
CA GLY A 97 -11.08 6.75 11.96
C GLY A 97 -12.37 7.46 12.37
N GLN A 98 -13.49 6.73 12.45
CA GLN A 98 -14.76 7.27 12.92
C GLN A 98 -14.73 7.74 14.38
N ARG A 99 -14.07 6.97 15.26
CA ARG A 99 -13.93 7.31 16.68
C ARG A 99 -12.97 8.48 16.91
N LEU A 100 -12.13 8.81 15.92
CA LEU A 100 -11.17 9.92 15.93
C LEU A 100 -11.58 11.07 14.98
N ALA A 101 -12.84 11.17 14.59
CA ALA A 101 -13.30 12.08 13.52
C ALA A 101 -12.88 13.56 13.70
N ASP A 102 -12.76 14.05 14.93
CA ASP A 102 -12.33 15.43 15.21
C ASP A 102 -10.79 15.61 15.18
N TRP A 103 -10.03 14.53 14.98
CA TRP A 103 -8.57 14.48 14.90
C TRP A 103 -7.84 15.33 15.96
N GLY A 104 -8.37 15.36 17.18
CA GLY A 104 -7.87 16.20 18.28
C GLY A 104 -6.48 15.80 18.81
N LYS A 105 -6.04 16.49 19.88
CA LYS A 105 -4.67 16.37 20.45
C LYS A 105 -4.23 14.94 20.78
N ASN A 106 -5.16 14.07 21.20
CA ASN A 106 -4.86 12.68 21.57
C ASN A 106 -4.96 11.67 20.41
N SER A 107 -5.37 12.12 19.22
CA SER A 107 -5.58 11.22 18.08
C SER A 107 -4.27 10.58 17.60
N LEU A 108 -3.16 11.33 17.58
CA LEU A 108 -1.86 10.78 17.15
C LEU A 108 -1.43 9.62 18.05
N ARG A 109 -1.49 9.82 19.38
CA ARG A 109 -1.18 8.78 20.37
C ARG A 109 -2.09 7.55 20.18
N SER A 110 -3.38 7.77 19.95
CA SER A 110 -4.34 6.67 19.75
C SER A 110 -4.04 5.86 18.48
N VAL A 111 -3.67 6.52 17.39
CA VAL A 111 -3.26 5.87 16.13
C VAL A 111 -1.95 5.10 16.31
N VAL A 112 -0.95 5.67 17.00
CA VAL A 112 0.31 4.96 17.29
C VAL A 112 0.06 3.72 18.14
N ILE A 113 -0.75 3.82 19.21
CA ILE A 113 -1.13 2.66 20.04
C ILE A 113 -1.83 1.60 19.19
N ALA A 114 -2.75 2.00 18.30
CA ALA A 114 -3.42 1.06 17.40
C ALA A 114 -2.43 0.35 16.46
N ILE A 115 -1.52 1.10 15.81
CA ILE A 115 -0.46 0.52 14.96
C ILE A 115 0.37 -0.47 15.77
N SER A 116 0.85 -0.10 16.95
CA SER A 116 1.67 -0.98 17.78
C SER A 116 0.91 -2.25 18.20
N ALA A 117 -0.33 -2.11 18.67
CA ALA A 117 -1.16 -3.23 19.09
C ALA A 117 -1.44 -4.19 17.92
N TRP A 118 -1.83 -3.67 16.76
CA TRP A 118 -2.16 -4.49 15.60
C TRP A 118 -0.93 -5.14 14.97
N SER A 119 0.21 -4.46 15.01
CA SER A 119 1.49 -4.97 14.49
C SER A 119 2.06 -6.12 15.32
N LEU A 120 1.86 -6.11 16.64
CA LEU A 120 2.53 -7.05 17.54
C LEU A 120 2.20 -8.53 17.22
N PRO A 121 0.93 -8.95 17.08
CA PRO A 121 0.64 -10.32 16.65
C PRO A 121 1.10 -10.60 15.21
N LEU A 122 1.00 -9.61 14.31
CA LEU A 122 1.38 -9.75 12.91
C LEU A 122 2.88 -10.01 12.71
N LEU A 123 3.74 -9.55 13.62
CA LEU A 123 5.18 -9.85 13.60
C LEU A 123 5.46 -11.36 13.70
N PHE A 124 4.57 -12.12 14.35
CA PHE A 124 4.72 -13.54 14.57
C PHE A 124 3.96 -14.40 13.55
N CYS A 125 3.18 -13.80 12.65
CA CYS A 125 2.52 -14.53 11.55
C CYS A 125 3.52 -15.39 10.78
N VAL A 126 3.10 -16.57 10.35
CA VAL A 126 3.72 -17.20 9.17
C VAL A 126 3.45 -16.26 7.98
N PRO A 127 4.40 -16.06 7.04
CA PRO A 127 4.18 -15.18 5.89
C PRO A 127 2.83 -15.44 5.20
N VAL A 128 2.01 -14.40 5.13
CA VAL A 128 0.68 -14.41 4.48
C VAL A 128 0.64 -13.33 3.42
N PHE A 129 -0.22 -13.45 2.41
CA PHE A 129 -0.40 -12.49 1.30
C PHE A 129 0.79 -12.37 0.34
N SER A 130 1.98 -12.83 0.71
CA SER A 130 3.14 -12.97 -0.16
C SER A 130 4.17 -13.90 0.47
N ARG A 131 4.98 -14.53 -0.39
CA ARG A 131 6.12 -15.37 -0.03
C ARG A 131 7.48 -14.76 -0.44
N ASP A 132 7.50 -13.48 -0.84
CA ASP A 132 8.70 -12.77 -1.32
C ASP A 132 9.86 -12.78 -0.33
N VAL A 133 9.56 -12.84 0.97
CA VAL A 133 10.57 -12.92 2.03
C VAL A 133 11.54 -14.09 1.86
N TYR A 134 11.08 -15.20 1.25
CA TYR A 134 11.94 -16.33 0.94
C TYR A 134 12.84 -16.08 -0.26
N ALA A 135 12.39 -15.28 -1.23
CA ALA A 135 13.25 -14.80 -2.30
C ALA A 135 14.37 -13.93 -1.72
N TYR A 136 14.11 -13.10 -0.70
CA TYR A 136 15.16 -12.30 -0.05
C TYR A 136 16.27 -13.17 0.54
N THR A 137 15.90 -14.30 1.14
CA THR A 137 16.86 -15.30 1.65
C THR A 137 17.68 -15.90 0.51
N GLY A 138 17.05 -16.24 -0.62
CA GLY A 138 17.75 -16.69 -1.83
C GLY A 138 18.72 -15.65 -2.39
N GLN A 139 18.29 -14.39 -2.49
CA GLN A 139 19.15 -13.30 -2.95
C GLN A 139 20.36 -13.10 -2.01
N GLY A 140 20.16 -13.16 -0.70
CA GLY A 140 21.26 -13.09 0.27
C GLY A 140 22.25 -14.25 0.13
N ARG A 141 21.76 -15.46 -0.17
CA ARG A 141 22.62 -16.64 -0.42
C ARG A 141 23.43 -16.51 -1.70
N LEU A 142 22.85 -16.01 -2.80
CA LEU A 142 23.60 -15.75 -4.04
C LEU A 142 24.82 -14.86 -3.78
N VAL A 143 24.61 -13.73 -3.09
CA VAL A 143 25.70 -12.81 -2.75
C VAL A 143 26.72 -13.45 -1.80
N MET A 144 26.26 -14.30 -0.87
CA MET A 144 27.15 -15.03 0.05
C MET A 144 28.02 -16.06 -0.67
N GLU A 145 27.51 -16.70 -1.72
CA GLU A 145 28.23 -17.65 -2.58
C GLU A 145 29.08 -16.94 -3.67
N GLY A 146 29.16 -15.61 -3.65
CA GLY A 146 29.95 -14.81 -4.58
C GLY A 146 29.33 -14.65 -5.97
N GLN A 147 28.06 -15.05 -6.14
CA GLN A 147 27.31 -14.86 -7.38
C GLN A 147 26.69 -13.46 -7.40
N ASN A 148 26.45 -12.92 -8.61
CA ASN A 148 25.82 -11.61 -8.80
C ASN A 148 24.31 -11.74 -9.07
N PRO A 149 23.43 -11.35 -8.12
CA PRO A 149 21.97 -11.38 -8.30
C PRO A 149 21.41 -10.58 -9.47
N TYR A 150 22.19 -9.65 -10.03
CA TYR A 150 21.80 -8.88 -11.21
C TYR A 150 22.04 -9.64 -12.52
N GLU A 151 22.77 -10.76 -12.48
CA GLU A 151 23.10 -11.56 -13.65
C GLU A 151 22.35 -12.89 -13.64
N VAL A 152 22.21 -13.50 -12.45
CA VAL A 152 21.62 -14.83 -12.26
C VAL A 152 20.40 -14.80 -11.32
N GLY A 153 19.54 -15.80 -11.48
CA GLY A 153 18.40 -16.06 -10.58
C GLY A 153 18.76 -16.95 -9.39
N ILE A 154 17.84 -17.05 -8.44
CA ILE A 154 17.95 -17.91 -7.23
C ILE A 154 18.05 -19.40 -7.60
N SER A 155 17.54 -19.79 -8.77
CA SER A 155 17.55 -21.17 -9.26
C SER A 155 18.95 -21.76 -9.46
N THR A 156 20.01 -20.94 -9.52
CA THR A 156 21.40 -21.42 -9.59
C THR A 156 21.92 -21.98 -8.26
N LEU A 157 21.25 -21.68 -7.14
CA LEU A 157 21.66 -22.16 -5.83
C LEU A 157 21.32 -23.64 -5.64
N ASN A 158 22.24 -24.37 -5.01
CA ASN A 158 21.94 -25.70 -4.51
C ASN A 158 20.82 -25.64 -3.46
N ASN A 159 19.84 -26.54 -3.60
CA ASN A 159 18.65 -26.66 -2.75
C ASN A 159 17.82 -25.37 -2.67
N TRP A 160 17.78 -24.55 -3.72
CA TRP A 160 17.01 -23.30 -3.73
C TRP A 160 15.52 -23.48 -3.41
N PHE A 161 14.92 -24.60 -3.84
CA PHE A 161 13.51 -24.91 -3.59
C PHE A 161 13.21 -25.06 -2.09
N ALA A 162 14.19 -25.51 -1.30
CA ALA A 162 14.04 -25.63 0.16
C ALA A 162 13.93 -24.27 0.87
N LEU A 163 14.40 -23.19 0.23
CA LEU A 163 14.32 -21.83 0.77
C LEU A 163 12.89 -21.30 0.77
N GLY A 164 11.99 -21.88 -0.02
CA GLY A 164 10.61 -21.41 -0.14
C GLY A 164 10.44 -20.22 -1.09
N ALA A 165 11.42 -19.91 -1.93
CA ALA A 165 11.24 -18.96 -3.02
C ALA A 165 10.16 -19.46 -4.00
N ASP A 166 9.41 -18.54 -4.58
CA ASP A 166 8.40 -18.87 -5.58
C ASP A 166 9.10 -19.30 -6.90
N PRO A 167 8.81 -20.52 -7.41
CA PRO A 167 9.38 -20.99 -8.68
C PRO A 167 9.16 -20.06 -9.86
N ALA A 168 8.05 -19.32 -9.89
CA ALA A 168 7.74 -18.38 -10.98
C ALA A 168 8.77 -17.23 -11.11
N TRP A 169 9.53 -16.96 -10.04
CA TRP A 169 10.52 -15.89 -9.96
C TRP A 169 11.94 -16.42 -9.79
N ALA A 170 12.14 -17.74 -9.79
CA ALA A 170 13.41 -18.35 -9.43
C ALA A 170 14.54 -18.04 -10.43
N GLU A 171 14.22 -17.87 -11.71
CA GLU A 171 15.18 -17.54 -12.76
C GLU A 171 15.36 -16.02 -12.96
N ASN A 172 14.52 -15.20 -12.32
CA ASN A 172 14.53 -13.77 -12.53
C ASN A 172 15.70 -13.12 -11.78
N ARG A 173 16.28 -12.11 -12.44
CA ARG A 173 17.25 -11.21 -11.82
C ARG A 173 16.59 -10.39 -10.72
N THR A 174 17.38 -10.00 -9.72
CA THR A 174 16.87 -9.21 -8.60
C THR A 174 16.34 -7.84 -9.05
N PRO A 175 15.16 -7.40 -8.57
CA PRO A 175 14.68 -6.03 -8.74
C PRO A 175 15.16 -5.08 -7.62
N TYR A 176 15.98 -5.55 -6.69
CA TYR A 176 16.40 -4.80 -5.50
C TYR A 176 17.70 -4.04 -5.71
N GLY A 177 17.88 -2.96 -4.96
CA GLY A 177 19.13 -2.20 -4.98
C GLY A 177 20.24 -2.83 -4.11
N PRO A 178 21.47 -2.28 -4.17
CA PRO A 178 22.62 -2.85 -3.49
C PRO A 178 22.47 -2.93 -1.96
N TYR A 179 21.80 -1.95 -1.32
CA TYR A 179 21.65 -1.95 0.14
C TYR A 179 20.75 -3.07 0.62
N PHE A 180 19.69 -3.38 -0.14
CA PHE A 180 18.88 -4.54 0.23
C PHE A 180 19.64 -5.86 0.05
N LEU A 181 20.47 -5.98 -0.99
CA LEU A 181 21.32 -7.16 -1.18
C LEU A 181 22.35 -7.31 -0.06
N TRP A 182 22.94 -6.21 0.42
CA TRP A 182 23.84 -6.23 1.58
C TRP A 182 23.11 -6.69 2.85
N LEU A 183 21.91 -6.15 3.10
CA LEU A 183 21.08 -6.54 4.24
C LEU A 183 20.67 -8.01 4.16
N ALA A 184 20.24 -8.47 2.98
CA ALA A 184 19.86 -9.86 2.75
C ALA A 184 21.05 -10.81 2.96
N ARG A 185 22.23 -10.46 2.45
CA ARG A 185 23.47 -11.20 2.73
C ARG A 185 23.79 -11.23 4.22
N GLY A 186 23.63 -10.10 4.91
CA GLY A 186 23.84 -10.01 6.36
C GLY A 186 22.90 -10.92 7.15
N VAL A 187 21.60 -10.89 6.83
CA VAL A 187 20.58 -11.78 7.42
C VAL A 187 20.95 -13.24 7.18
N VAL A 188 21.28 -13.61 5.95
CA VAL A 188 21.68 -14.97 5.60
C VAL A 188 22.94 -15.40 6.35
N GLY A 189 23.95 -14.52 6.45
CA GLY A 189 25.18 -14.79 7.19
C GLY A 189 24.96 -15.01 8.68
N LEU A 190 23.99 -14.32 9.29
CA LEU A 190 23.64 -14.48 10.71
C LEU A 190 22.80 -15.73 10.98
N THR A 191 21.99 -16.16 10.01
CA THR A 191 20.99 -17.23 10.19
C THR A 191 21.38 -18.55 9.56
N GLY A 192 22.46 -18.59 8.78
CA GLY A 192 22.81 -19.74 7.94
C GLY A 192 21.73 -20.03 6.88
N ALA A 193 20.99 -19.01 6.43
CA ALA A 193 19.82 -19.13 5.58
C ALA A 193 18.67 -19.99 6.14
N GLN A 194 18.62 -20.20 7.46
CA GLN A 194 17.50 -20.88 8.10
C GLN A 194 16.21 -20.03 7.88
N PRO A 195 15.15 -20.58 7.24
CA PRO A 195 14.05 -19.75 6.75
C PRO A 195 13.30 -18.96 7.83
N ASP A 196 13.02 -19.57 8.99
CA ASP A 196 12.15 -18.96 10.00
C ASP A 196 12.82 -17.77 10.69
N VAL A 197 14.09 -17.92 11.08
CA VAL A 197 14.87 -16.84 11.69
C VAL A 197 15.20 -15.77 10.64
N SER A 198 15.45 -16.16 9.38
CA SER A 198 15.63 -15.20 8.27
C SER A 198 14.39 -14.32 8.11
N VAL A 199 13.21 -14.94 8.06
CA VAL A 199 11.93 -14.22 7.98
C VAL A 199 11.77 -13.25 9.16
N LEU A 200 12.09 -13.67 10.39
CA LEU A 200 12.01 -12.79 11.56
C LEU A 200 12.96 -11.58 11.43
N LEU A 201 14.21 -11.78 11.01
CA LEU A 201 15.15 -10.68 10.84
C LEU A 201 14.73 -9.74 9.70
N PHE A 202 14.20 -10.26 8.59
CA PHE A 202 13.62 -9.43 7.52
C PHE A 202 12.41 -8.64 8.02
N ARG A 203 11.57 -9.21 8.91
CA ARG A 203 10.48 -8.46 9.56
C ARG A 203 10.98 -7.33 10.44
N LEU A 204 12.09 -7.53 11.16
CA LEU A 204 12.69 -6.44 11.95
C LEU A 204 13.17 -5.31 11.03
N LEU A 205 13.79 -5.63 9.88
CA LEU A 205 14.17 -4.63 8.88
C LEU A 205 12.95 -3.89 8.31
N ALA A 206 11.88 -4.62 7.97
CA ALA A 206 10.63 -4.00 7.51
C ALA A 206 10.00 -3.12 8.61
N GLY A 207 10.06 -3.58 9.87
CA GLY A 207 9.61 -2.85 11.06
C GLY A 207 10.36 -1.53 11.27
N VAL A 208 11.66 -1.45 10.96
CA VAL A 208 12.41 -0.19 10.92
C VAL A 208 11.80 0.76 9.89
N GLY A 209 11.46 0.27 8.70
CA GLY A 209 10.73 1.03 7.69
C GLY A 209 9.39 1.58 8.16
N VAL A 210 8.59 0.71 8.81
CA VAL A 210 7.32 1.11 9.43
C VAL A 210 7.53 2.18 10.50
N LEU A 211 8.55 2.04 11.36
CA LEU A 211 8.88 3.02 12.39
C LEU A 211 9.27 4.37 11.78
N LEU A 212 10.05 4.39 10.70
CA LEU A 212 10.36 5.61 9.96
C LEU A 212 9.07 6.28 9.44
N CYS A 213 8.13 5.51 8.90
CA CYS A 213 6.83 6.07 8.51
C CYS A 213 6.06 6.64 9.71
N VAL A 214 6.00 5.92 10.83
CA VAL A 214 5.35 6.40 12.07
C VAL A 214 5.94 7.72 12.57
N ILE A 215 7.26 7.91 12.43
CA ILE A 215 7.95 9.13 12.85
C ILE A 215 7.77 10.27 11.85
N TYR A 216 7.95 10.01 10.55
CA TYR A 216 8.10 11.07 9.55
C TYR A 216 6.84 11.40 8.76
N VAL A 217 5.84 10.50 8.68
CA VAL A 217 4.53 10.82 8.10
C VAL A 217 3.84 11.98 8.84
N PRO A 218 3.65 11.96 10.17
CA PRO A 218 3.00 13.07 10.86
C PRO A 218 3.80 14.38 10.75
N LYS A 219 5.13 14.31 10.86
CA LYS A 219 6.00 15.49 10.73
C LYS A 219 5.93 16.11 9.33
N LEU A 220 5.90 15.29 8.28
CA LEU A 220 5.76 15.77 6.91
C LEU A 220 4.35 16.32 6.64
N ALA A 221 3.31 15.76 7.26
CA ALA A 221 1.95 16.28 7.17
C ALA A 221 1.82 17.68 7.78
N GLU A 222 2.46 17.91 8.93
CA GLU A 222 2.47 19.21 9.61
C GLU A 222 3.04 20.33 8.72
N LEU A 223 4.08 20.04 7.93
CA LEU A 223 4.65 21.00 6.96
C LEU A 223 3.65 21.44 5.88
N HIS A 224 2.58 20.67 5.66
CA HIS A 224 1.53 20.95 4.66
C HIS A 224 0.21 21.38 5.31
N GLY A 225 0.19 21.64 6.62
CA GLY A 225 -1.03 21.98 7.35
C GLY A 225 -2.05 20.84 7.43
N ILE A 226 -1.61 19.59 7.24
CA ILE A 226 -2.45 18.40 7.34
C ILE A 226 -2.29 17.77 8.72
N ASN A 227 -3.41 17.32 9.31
CA ASN A 227 -3.38 16.66 10.61
C ASN A 227 -2.53 15.36 10.56
N GLY A 228 -1.45 15.32 11.34
CA GLY A 228 -0.51 14.19 11.35
C GLY A 228 -1.13 12.86 11.78
N ALA A 229 -2.12 12.87 12.68
CA ALA A 229 -2.83 11.65 13.08
C ALA A 229 -3.69 11.09 11.94
N ARG A 230 -4.37 11.96 11.19
CA ARG A 230 -5.15 11.57 10.00
C ARG A 230 -4.25 11.01 8.91
N ALA A 231 -3.14 11.68 8.63
CA ALA A 231 -2.17 11.21 7.66
C ALA A 231 -1.60 9.84 8.05
N LEU A 232 -1.24 9.65 9.32
CA LEU A 232 -0.71 8.37 9.81
C LEU A 232 -1.75 7.24 9.79
N TRP A 233 -3.01 7.55 10.11
CA TRP A 233 -4.11 6.59 10.04
C TRP A 233 -4.38 6.13 8.60
N ILE A 234 -4.34 7.05 7.64
CA ILE A 234 -4.47 6.75 6.21
C ILE A 234 -3.27 5.91 5.73
N ALA A 235 -2.05 6.36 6.03
CA ALA A 235 -0.84 5.84 5.40
C ALA A 235 -0.35 4.52 6.02
N VAL A 236 -0.39 4.40 7.35
CA VAL A 236 0.29 3.31 8.09
C VAL A 236 -0.69 2.42 8.84
N ALA A 237 -1.71 2.98 9.48
CA ALA A 237 -2.66 2.17 10.25
C ALA A 237 -3.64 1.37 9.38
N ASN A 238 -3.66 1.59 8.07
CA ASN A 238 -4.52 0.80 7.18
C ASN A 238 -4.06 -0.67 7.17
N PRO A 239 -4.99 -1.65 7.13
CA PRO A 239 -4.64 -3.06 7.25
C PRO A 239 -3.73 -3.56 6.14
N LEU A 240 -3.91 -3.07 4.91
CA LEU A 240 -3.05 -3.48 3.80
C LEU A 240 -1.58 -3.16 4.08
N PHE A 241 -1.29 -1.98 4.64
CA PHE A 241 0.05 -1.60 5.06
C PHE A 241 0.61 -2.55 6.12
N LEU A 242 -0.14 -2.80 7.20
CA LEU A 242 0.34 -3.67 8.29
C LEU A 242 0.51 -5.13 7.83
N ILE A 243 -0.43 -5.66 7.06
CA ILE A 243 -0.35 -7.04 6.56
C ILE A 243 0.84 -7.18 5.60
N SER A 244 0.94 -6.33 4.58
CA SER A 244 2.03 -6.42 3.59
C SER A 244 3.41 -6.16 4.21
N PHE A 245 3.56 -5.09 5.00
CA PHE A 245 4.89 -4.68 5.47
C PHE A 245 5.35 -5.41 6.72
N ILE A 246 4.43 -5.89 7.57
CA ILE A 246 4.79 -6.57 8.82
C ILE A 246 4.59 -8.08 8.68
N ALA A 247 3.38 -8.53 8.37
CA ALA A 247 3.09 -9.97 8.30
C ALA A 247 3.84 -10.64 7.13
N SER A 248 3.80 -10.05 5.93
CA SER A 248 4.52 -10.57 4.75
C SER A 248 6.00 -10.17 4.70
N ALA A 249 6.45 -9.29 5.60
CA ALA A 249 7.84 -8.82 5.69
C ALA A 249 8.37 -8.10 4.43
N HIS A 250 7.52 -7.43 3.66
CA HIS A 250 7.95 -6.76 2.43
C HIS A 250 9.03 -5.69 2.68
N ASN A 251 10.12 -5.77 1.93
CA ASN A 251 11.22 -4.80 2.00
C ASN A 251 10.83 -3.38 1.56
N ASP A 252 9.74 -3.28 0.81
CA ASP A 252 9.06 -2.04 0.45
C ASP A 252 8.80 -1.13 1.66
N ALA A 253 8.61 -1.68 2.86
CA ALA A 253 8.48 -0.91 4.09
C ALA A 253 9.69 -0.02 4.36
N LEU A 254 10.91 -0.58 4.21
CA LEU A 254 12.16 0.13 4.44
C LEU A 254 12.40 1.16 3.35
N MET A 255 12.09 0.82 2.09
CA MET A 255 12.09 1.77 0.97
C MET A 255 11.18 2.98 1.28
N VAL A 256 9.89 2.75 1.56
CA VAL A 256 8.93 3.84 1.82
C VAL A 256 9.32 4.65 3.06
N GLY A 257 9.77 4.01 4.14
CA GLY A 257 10.23 4.69 5.35
C GLY A 257 11.39 5.65 5.10
N LEU A 258 12.41 5.19 4.36
CA LEU A 258 13.55 6.02 3.95
C LEU A 258 13.13 7.13 2.99
N ALA A 259 12.22 6.85 2.04
CA ALA A 259 11.72 7.85 1.09
C ALA A 259 10.94 8.98 1.79
N VAL A 260 10.06 8.65 2.74
CA VAL A 260 9.30 9.64 3.52
C VAL A 260 10.23 10.46 4.42
N ALA A 261 11.20 9.81 5.08
CA ALA A 261 12.21 10.51 5.87
C ALA A 261 13.03 11.47 5.00
N GLY A 262 13.49 11.01 3.83
CA GLY A 262 14.26 11.82 2.89
C GLY A 262 13.46 13.02 2.36
N ALA A 263 12.18 12.82 2.02
CA ALA A 263 11.28 13.90 1.63
C ALA A 263 11.09 14.93 2.76
N TYR A 264 10.95 14.49 4.02
CA TYR A 264 10.88 15.38 5.18
C TYR A 264 12.15 16.21 5.35
N PHE A 265 13.33 15.61 5.27
CA PHE A 265 14.59 16.35 5.38
C PHE A 265 14.81 17.31 4.21
N ALA A 266 14.39 16.94 3.00
CA ALA A 266 14.42 17.85 1.86
C ALA A 266 13.45 19.03 2.05
N ALA A 267 12.21 18.78 2.52
CA ALA A 267 11.22 19.82 2.77
C ALA A 267 11.61 20.77 3.91
N THR A 268 12.41 20.30 4.88
CA THR A 268 13.00 21.12 5.95
C THR A 268 14.35 21.74 5.58
N ARG A 269 14.68 21.79 4.28
CA ARG A 269 15.90 22.38 3.71
C ARG A 269 17.22 21.69 4.06
N ARG A 270 17.18 20.47 4.61
CA ARG A 270 18.35 19.61 4.85
C ARG A 270 18.60 18.71 3.65
N TYR A 271 18.85 19.33 2.48
CA TYR A 271 18.82 18.66 1.18
C TYR A 271 19.80 17.50 1.06
N LEU A 272 21.05 17.64 1.53
CA LEU A 272 22.02 16.55 1.45
C LEU A 272 21.54 15.30 2.20
N LEU A 273 21.04 15.45 3.43
CA LEU A 273 20.47 14.34 4.18
C LEU A 273 19.22 13.78 3.49
N GLY A 274 18.36 14.65 2.94
CA GLY A 274 17.19 14.23 2.17
C GLY A 274 17.56 13.39 0.94
N ILE A 275 18.55 13.83 0.17
CA ILE A 275 19.10 13.11 -0.98
C ILE A 275 19.67 11.78 -0.53
N LEU A 276 20.54 11.75 0.49
CA LEU A 276 21.16 10.50 0.97
C LEU A 276 20.14 9.48 1.46
N LEU A 277 19.07 9.91 2.12
CA LEU A 277 17.99 9.01 2.57
C LEU A 277 17.14 8.49 1.40
N VAL A 278 16.82 9.33 0.41
CA VAL A 278 16.15 8.85 -0.81
C VAL A 278 17.08 7.94 -1.62
N THR A 279 18.38 8.24 -1.69
CA THR A 279 19.38 7.35 -2.29
C THR A 279 19.45 6.01 -1.56
N ALA A 280 19.36 6.01 -0.23
CA ALA A 280 19.24 4.77 0.53
C ALA A 280 17.96 4.01 0.22
N SER A 281 16.83 4.72 0.03
CA SER A 281 15.58 4.11 -0.47
C SER A 281 15.76 3.47 -1.85
N ILE A 282 16.43 4.15 -2.79
CA ILE A 282 16.78 3.60 -4.13
C ILE A 282 17.66 2.36 -3.97
N GLY A 283 18.60 2.40 -3.02
CA GLY A 283 19.43 1.27 -2.64
C GLY A 283 18.65 0.09 -2.06
N ILE A 284 17.41 0.29 -1.57
CA ILE A 284 16.50 -0.81 -1.23
C ILE A 284 15.77 -1.28 -2.49
N LYS A 285 15.09 -0.36 -3.17
CA LYS A 285 14.30 -0.63 -4.35
C LYS A 285 14.33 0.59 -5.29
N PRO A 286 14.81 0.42 -6.55
CA PRO A 286 15.19 1.57 -7.37
C PRO A 286 14.06 2.54 -7.74
N ILE A 287 12.80 2.13 -7.66
CA ILE A 287 11.63 2.91 -8.09
C ILE A 287 11.57 4.30 -7.45
N THR A 288 12.10 4.49 -6.23
CA THR A 288 12.11 5.81 -5.57
C THR A 288 13.05 6.83 -6.20
N VAL A 289 13.77 6.49 -7.26
CA VAL A 289 14.55 7.44 -8.07
C VAL A 289 13.67 8.59 -8.60
N LEU A 290 12.38 8.33 -8.81
CA LEU A 290 11.40 9.33 -9.23
C LEU A 290 11.22 10.49 -8.25
N LEU A 291 11.65 10.36 -6.98
CA LEU A 291 11.56 11.43 -5.99
C LEU A 291 12.69 12.47 -6.14
N LEU A 292 13.85 12.08 -6.68
CA LEU A 292 15.04 12.94 -6.76
C LEU A 292 14.80 14.25 -7.53
N PRO A 293 14.10 14.27 -8.69
CA PRO A 293 13.82 15.52 -9.38
C PRO A 293 13.02 16.52 -8.55
N PHE A 294 12.07 16.05 -7.73
CA PHE A 294 11.29 16.93 -6.87
C PHE A 294 12.13 17.46 -5.71
N ILE A 295 13.06 16.66 -5.19
CA ILE A 295 14.06 17.13 -4.22
C ILE A 295 14.99 18.17 -4.85
N GLY A 296 15.41 17.99 -6.09
CA GLY A 296 16.22 18.98 -6.81
C GLY A 296 15.48 20.30 -7.03
N VAL A 297 14.17 20.26 -7.32
CA VAL A 297 13.32 21.46 -7.36
C VAL A 297 13.23 22.12 -5.98
N MET A 298 13.04 21.34 -4.91
CA MET A 298 13.03 21.86 -3.54
C MET A 298 14.36 22.55 -3.18
N TRP A 299 15.48 21.95 -3.56
CA TRP A 299 16.83 22.49 -3.35
C TRP A 299 17.11 23.75 -4.19
N ALA A 300 16.63 23.79 -5.42
CA ALA A 300 16.74 24.97 -6.27
C ALA A 300 16.08 26.20 -5.64
N GLY A 301 14.91 26.01 -5.04
CA GLY A 301 14.14 27.07 -4.37
C GLY A 301 13.02 27.64 -5.23
N ALA A 302 12.09 28.38 -4.60
CA ALA A 302 10.86 28.85 -5.21
C ALA A 302 11.06 29.79 -6.41
N SER A 303 12.03 30.70 -6.32
CA SER A 303 12.36 31.71 -7.34
C SER A 303 13.53 31.30 -8.25
N ALA A 304 13.90 30.02 -8.27
CA ALA A 304 15.04 29.56 -9.04
C ALA A 304 14.86 29.71 -10.56
N SER A 305 15.87 30.27 -11.22
CA SER A 305 15.98 30.25 -12.68
C SER A 305 16.17 28.82 -13.21
N TRP A 306 15.87 28.61 -14.49
CA TRP A 306 16.05 27.31 -15.14
C TRP A 306 17.49 26.76 -15.03
N PRO A 307 18.55 27.55 -15.25
CA PRO A 307 19.92 27.06 -15.06
C PRO A 307 20.17 26.54 -13.64
N ARG A 308 19.66 27.22 -12.61
CA ARG A 308 19.78 26.76 -11.22
C ARG A 308 19.01 25.45 -10.98
N LYS A 309 17.82 25.30 -11.56
CA LYS A 309 17.05 24.05 -11.47
C LYS A 309 17.80 22.88 -12.10
N PHE A 310 18.35 23.06 -13.30
CA PHE A 310 19.17 22.04 -13.96
C PHE A 310 20.44 21.72 -13.16
N LEU A 311 21.11 22.72 -12.59
CA LEU A 311 22.27 22.51 -11.74
C LEU A 311 21.92 21.66 -10.51
N MET A 312 20.81 21.97 -9.82
CA MET A 312 20.38 21.20 -8.65
C MET A 312 19.87 19.82 -9.02
N TRP A 313 19.21 19.63 -10.16
CA TRP A 313 18.90 18.30 -10.68
C TRP A 313 20.18 17.50 -10.93
N GLY A 314 21.16 18.09 -11.63
CA GLY A 314 22.47 17.50 -11.86
C GLY A 314 23.18 17.12 -10.56
N ALA A 315 23.15 18.00 -9.55
CA ALA A 315 23.71 17.72 -8.22
C ALA A 315 22.98 16.57 -7.51
N THR A 316 21.64 16.57 -7.47
CA THR A 316 20.87 15.48 -6.86
C THR A 316 21.13 14.13 -7.55
N ALA A 317 21.15 14.11 -8.88
CA ALA A 317 21.42 12.92 -9.66
C ALA A 317 22.87 12.45 -9.48
N GLY A 318 23.84 13.36 -9.56
CA GLY A 318 25.26 13.06 -9.40
C GLY A 318 25.62 12.53 -8.02
N ILE A 319 25.08 13.12 -6.95
CA ILE A 319 25.28 12.62 -5.58
C ILE A 319 24.69 11.20 -5.46
N SER A 320 23.45 11.01 -5.90
CA SER A 320 22.78 9.71 -5.76
C SER A 320 23.45 8.63 -6.58
N PHE A 321 23.80 8.94 -7.84
CA PHE A 321 24.52 8.04 -8.73
C PHE A 321 25.91 7.71 -8.18
N GLY A 322 26.69 8.70 -7.74
CA GLY A 322 28.02 8.48 -7.18
C GLY A 322 27.98 7.59 -5.93
N VAL A 323 27.03 7.83 -5.02
CA VAL A 323 26.83 6.97 -3.84
C VAL A 323 26.45 5.55 -4.23
N LEU A 324 25.51 5.36 -5.15
CA LEU A 324 25.10 4.01 -5.60
C LEU A 324 26.18 3.29 -6.41
N LEU A 325 26.99 4.02 -7.17
CA LEU A 325 28.16 3.49 -7.88
C LEU A 325 29.17 2.93 -6.89
N LEU A 326 29.53 3.69 -5.86
CA LEU A 326 30.43 3.23 -4.79
C LEU A 326 29.79 2.06 -4.01
N SER A 327 28.47 2.06 -3.87
CA SER A 327 27.71 0.98 -3.25
C SER A 327 27.61 -0.28 -4.12
N GLY A 328 28.03 -0.22 -5.38
CA GLY A 328 28.18 -1.40 -6.23
C GLY A 328 29.46 -2.18 -5.97
N ILE A 329 30.47 -1.57 -5.34
CA ILE A 329 31.80 -2.17 -5.16
C ILE A 329 31.74 -3.40 -4.22
N PRO A 330 31.08 -3.32 -3.04
CA PRO A 330 30.99 -4.48 -2.15
C PRO A 330 30.27 -5.65 -2.81
N TYR A 331 30.87 -6.84 -2.66
CA TYR A 331 30.36 -8.10 -3.22
C TYR A 331 30.24 -8.12 -4.75
N ASN A 332 30.98 -7.26 -5.45
CA ASN A 332 31.03 -7.21 -6.91
C ASN A 332 29.65 -7.03 -7.58
N LEU A 333 28.79 -6.21 -6.96
CA LEU A 333 27.44 -5.95 -7.45
C LEU A 333 27.43 -5.01 -8.68
N GLY A 334 28.43 -4.14 -8.79
CA GLY A 334 28.59 -3.18 -9.89
C GLY A 334 27.39 -2.25 -10.04
N ILE A 335 27.02 -1.95 -11.30
CA ILE A 335 25.88 -1.08 -11.64
C ILE A 335 24.62 -1.87 -12.01
N GLY A 336 24.55 -3.16 -11.65
CA GLY A 336 23.43 -4.03 -12.03
C GLY A 336 22.05 -3.55 -11.53
N TRP A 337 22.02 -2.74 -10.47
CA TRP A 337 20.80 -2.08 -9.99
C TRP A 337 20.14 -1.15 -11.03
N THR A 338 20.88 -0.68 -12.04
CA THR A 338 20.33 0.10 -13.15
C THR A 338 19.39 -0.74 -14.02
N TRP A 339 19.65 -2.05 -14.16
CA TRP A 339 18.79 -2.97 -14.89
C TRP A 339 17.40 -3.07 -14.24
N ALA A 340 17.33 -3.07 -12.91
CA ALA A 340 16.06 -3.07 -12.18
C ALA A 340 15.20 -1.80 -12.43
N ILE A 341 15.74 -0.75 -13.05
CA ILE A 341 15.00 0.42 -13.52
C ILE A 341 14.53 0.23 -14.98
N MET A 342 15.33 -0.46 -15.79
CA MET A 342 15.18 -0.52 -17.25
C MET A 342 14.33 -1.72 -17.73
N ASP A 343 14.33 -2.85 -17.03
CA ASP A 343 13.45 -3.99 -17.31
C ASP A 343 12.21 -3.96 -16.42
N PRO A 344 11.05 -3.47 -16.91
CA PRO A 344 9.81 -3.79 -16.23
C PRO A 344 9.51 -5.29 -16.40
N THR A 345 9.02 -5.92 -15.34
CA THR A 345 8.51 -7.29 -15.39
C THR A 345 7.55 -7.46 -16.57
N PRO A 346 7.72 -8.48 -17.42
CA PRO A 346 6.81 -8.71 -18.55
C PRO A 346 5.41 -9.10 -18.07
N GLY A 347 4.40 -8.76 -18.87
CA GLY A 347 3.01 -9.12 -18.62
C GLY A 347 2.16 -7.99 -18.05
N TYR A 348 1.03 -8.37 -17.45
CA TYR A 348 0.05 -7.46 -16.87
C TYR A 348 -0.73 -8.16 -15.75
N THR A 349 -1.33 -7.38 -14.87
CA THR A 349 -2.22 -7.87 -13.81
C THR A 349 -3.66 -7.49 -14.13
N GLY A 350 -4.61 -8.43 -14.07
CA GLY A 350 -6.00 -8.19 -14.49
C GLY A 350 -6.74 -7.11 -13.68
N TYR A 351 -6.26 -6.77 -12.48
CA TYR A 351 -6.84 -5.72 -11.63
C TYR A 351 -6.07 -4.38 -11.68
N SER A 352 -4.94 -4.28 -12.41
CA SER A 352 -4.35 -2.96 -12.66
C SER A 352 -5.23 -2.19 -13.64
N PRO A 353 -5.35 -0.86 -13.53
CA PRO A 353 -6.15 -0.08 -14.49
C PRO A 353 -5.72 -0.32 -15.95
N SER A 354 -4.42 -0.35 -16.20
CA SER A 354 -3.85 -0.60 -17.53
C SER A 354 -4.06 -2.05 -18.01
N GLY A 355 -3.88 -3.03 -17.11
CA GLY A 355 -4.12 -4.44 -17.41
C GLY A 355 -5.59 -4.73 -17.72
N PHE A 356 -6.49 -4.28 -16.85
CA PHE A 356 -7.94 -4.41 -17.00
C PHE A 356 -8.44 -3.76 -18.29
N LEU A 357 -8.13 -2.48 -18.52
CA LEU A 357 -8.54 -1.80 -19.75
C LEU A 357 -7.94 -2.48 -21.00
N GLY A 358 -6.70 -2.96 -20.92
CA GLY A 358 -6.09 -3.76 -21.98
C GLY A 358 -6.88 -5.03 -22.29
N GLN A 359 -7.31 -5.78 -21.27
CA GLN A 359 -8.15 -6.97 -21.45
C GLN A 359 -9.51 -6.63 -22.08
N GLN A 360 -10.14 -5.53 -21.65
CA GLN A 360 -11.40 -5.08 -22.24
C GLN A 360 -11.22 -4.69 -23.72
N VAL A 361 -10.14 -3.99 -24.07
CA VAL A 361 -9.82 -3.65 -25.47
C VAL A 361 -9.54 -4.89 -26.29
N GLU A 362 -8.78 -5.84 -25.75
CA GLU A 362 -8.49 -7.12 -26.40
C GLU A 362 -9.78 -7.88 -26.72
N MET A 363 -10.65 -8.04 -25.73
CA MET A 363 -11.93 -8.72 -25.86
C MET A 363 -12.82 -8.07 -26.94
N LEU A 364 -12.98 -6.74 -26.89
CA LEU A 364 -13.84 -6.00 -27.82
C LEU A 364 -13.27 -6.00 -29.25
N ALA A 365 -11.97 -5.82 -29.41
CA ALA A 365 -11.32 -5.83 -30.71
C ALA A 365 -11.40 -7.21 -31.37
N ASN A 366 -11.14 -8.28 -30.61
CA ASN A 366 -11.27 -9.65 -31.12
C ASN A 366 -12.72 -9.95 -31.56
N ALA A 367 -13.71 -9.48 -30.81
CA ALA A 367 -15.12 -9.61 -31.18
C ALA A 367 -15.49 -8.89 -32.49
N LEU A 368 -14.71 -7.86 -32.87
CA LEU A 368 -14.86 -7.11 -34.12
C LEU A 368 -13.95 -7.65 -35.25
N GLY A 369 -13.23 -8.75 -35.06
CA GLY A 369 -12.29 -9.30 -36.03
C GLY A 369 -10.98 -8.51 -36.18
N LEU A 370 -10.67 -7.61 -35.23
CA LEU A 370 -9.44 -6.83 -35.18
C LEU A 370 -8.36 -7.55 -34.34
N PRO A 371 -7.06 -7.22 -34.50
CA PRO A 371 -5.99 -7.84 -33.72
C PRO A 371 -5.96 -7.32 -32.28
N GLY A 372 -6.83 -7.85 -31.42
CA GLY A 372 -7.06 -7.33 -30.06
C GLY A 372 -5.85 -7.39 -29.15
N GLY A 373 -5.04 -8.46 -29.21
CA GLY A 373 -3.81 -8.57 -28.41
C GLY A 373 -2.80 -7.48 -28.73
N THR A 374 -2.67 -7.11 -30.01
CA THR A 374 -1.83 -5.99 -30.45
C THR A 374 -2.40 -4.68 -29.91
N LEU A 375 -3.69 -4.40 -30.10
CA LEU A 375 -4.31 -3.16 -29.63
C LEU A 375 -4.21 -2.99 -28.10
N ALA A 376 -4.38 -4.06 -27.33
CA ALA A 376 -4.19 -4.05 -25.89
C ALA A 376 -2.74 -3.75 -25.49
N THR A 377 -1.77 -4.30 -26.23
CA THR A 377 -0.34 -4.01 -26.01
C THR A 377 -0.02 -2.54 -26.32
N TRP A 378 -0.61 -1.98 -27.37
CA TRP A 378 -0.47 -0.57 -27.72
C TRP A 378 -1.08 0.35 -26.66
N LEU A 379 -2.26 0.01 -26.12
CA LEU A 379 -2.87 0.73 -25.02
C LEU A 379 -1.98 0.74 -23.78
N ARG A 380 -1.51 -0.44 -23.34
CA ARG A 380 -0.64 -0.58 -22.16
C ARG A 380 0.66 0.23 -22.34
N THR A 381 1.24 0.17 -23.53
CA THR A 381 2.43 0.96 -23.90
C THR A 381 2.14 2.47 -23.90
N GLY A 382 1.00 2.90 -24.44
CA GLY A 382 0.55 4.28 -24.42
C GLY A 382 0.35 4.81 -23.00
N MET A 383 -0.24 4.02 -22.10
CA MET A 383 -0.40 4.38 -20.68
C MET A 383 0.94 4.52 -19.95
N LYS A 384 1.92 3.64 -20.24
CA LYS A 384 3.29 3.79 -19.75
C LYS A 384 3.92 5.11 -20.19
N TRP A 385 3.80 5.48 -21.47
CA TRP A 385 4.30 6.76 -21.97
C TRP A 385 3.54 7.96 -21.39
N ALA A 386 2.24 7.85 -21.17
CA ALA A 386 1.44 8.87 -20.49
C ALA A 386 1.91 9.08 -19.04
N ALA A 387 2.30 8.02 -18.34
CA ALA A 387 2.89 8.13 -17.00
C ALA A 387 4.20 8.93 -17.03
N ILE A 388 5.10 8.60 -17.96
CA ILE A 388 6.37 9.32 -18.14
C ILE A 388 6.12 10.79 -18.49
N ALA A 389 5.20 11.07 -19.42
CA ALA A 389 4.83 12.42 -19.79
C ALA A 389 4.27 13.23 -18.61
N LEU A 390 3.45 12.60 -17.76
CA LEU A 390 2.91 13.23 -16.56
C LEU A 390 3.98 13.50 -15.50
N VAL A 391 4.94 12.58 -15.31
CA VAL A 391 6.10 12.80 -14.43
C VAL A 391 6.91 14.00 -14.94
N LEU A 392 7.24 14.06 -16.23
CA LEU A 392 7.97 15.19 -16.82
C LEU A 392 7.18 16.49 -16.69
N LEU A 393 5.86 16.48 -16.97
CA LEU A 393 5.01 17.65 -16.78
C LEU A 393 5.07 18.13 -15.32
N LEU A 394 4.96 17.22 -14.36
CA LEU A 394 5.00 17.54 -12.94
C LEU A 394 6.40 17.92 -12.45
N MET A 395 7.48 17.54 -13.13
CA MET A 395 8.85 18.00 -12.84
C MET A 395 9.05 19.45 -13.29
N PHE A 396 8.64 19.77 -14.52
CA PHE A 396 8.91 21.06 -15.16
C PHE A 396 7.86 22.13 -14.80
N ARG A 397 6.60 21.73 -14.57
CA ARG A 397 5.49 22.66 -14.30
C ARG A 397 4.85 22.42 -12.94
N GLY A 398 4.46 23.53 -12.30
CA GLY A 398 3.71 23.55 -11.05
C GLY A 398 4.34 24.44 -9.99
N ASP A 399 3.56 24.70 -8.94
CA ASP A 399 3.98 25.51 -7.80
C ASP A 399 5.05 24.78 -6.97
N TYR A 400 6.01 25.55 -6.45
CA TYR A 400 7.03 25.10 -5.50
C TYR A 400 6.41 24.66 -4.17
N SER A 401 5.41 25.39 -3.68
CA SER A 401 4.74 25.07 -2.40
C SER A 401 4.11 23.67 -2.39
N ARG A 402 3.82 23.14 -3.59
CA ARG A 402 3.20 21.83 -3.81
C ARG A 402 4.20 20.78 -4.29
N ALA A 403 5.51 20.97 -4.10
CA ALA A 403 6.53 20.04 -4.58
C ALA A 403 6.29 18.59 -4.10
N VAL A 404 5.98 18.39 -2.81
CA VAL A 404 5.67 17.06 -2.26
C VAL A 404 4.38 16.49 -2.85
N ARG A 405 3.37 17.33 -3.12
CA ARG A 405 2.13 16.88 -3.77
C ARG A 405 2.38 16.46 -5.22
N ARG A 406 3.18 17.22 -5.95
CA ARG A 406 3.58 16.89 -7.34
C ARG A 406 4.35 15.58 -7.38
N MET A 407 5.27 15.37 -6.43
CA MET A 407 5.99 14.11 -6.23
C MET A 407 5.03 12.94 -5.95
N ALA A 408 4.05 13.14 -5.06
CA ALA A 408 3.02 12.14 -4.76
C ALA A 408 2.20 11.77 -6.00
N LEU A 409 1.79 12.76 -6.79
CA LEU A 409 1.01 12.57 -8.03
C LEU A 409 1.84 11.88 -9.11
N ALA A 410 3.12 12.23 -9.25
CA ALA A 410 4.05 11.57 -10.16
C ALA A 410 4.22 10.09 -9.81
N PHE A 411 4.42 9.78 -8.51
CA PHE A 411 4.50 8.39 -8.05
C PHE A 411 3.18 7.63 -8.28
N THR A 412 2.05 8.27 -7.98
CA THR A 412 0.71 7.71 -8.24
C THR A 412 0.51 7.39 -9.71
N ALA A 413 0.93 8.30 -10.62
CA ALA A 413 0.81 8.11 -12.06
C ALA A 413 1.62 6.90 -12.54
N VAL A 414 2.87 6.77 -12.10
CA VAL A 414 3.74 5.63 -12.46
C VAL A 414 3.12 4.31 -12.03
N VAL A 415 2.58 4.23 -10.80
CA VAL A 415 1.96 3.00 -10.31
C VAL A 415 0.63 2.72 -11.00
N MET A 416 -0.29 3.68 -11.05
CA MET A 416 -1.66 3.46 -11.54
C MET A 416 -1.75 3.23 -13.06
N LEU A 417 -0.78 3.73 -13.83
CA LEU A 417 -0.72 3.53 -15.28
C LEU A 417 0.19 2.34 -15.67
N SER A 418 0.85 1.71 -14.70
CA SER A 418 1.65 0.50 -14.92
C SER A 418 0.74 -0.67 -15.34
N PRO A 419 1.17 -1.50 -16.32
CA PRO A 419 0.45 -2.74 -16.66
C PRO A 419 0.45 -3.75 -15.51
N ILE A 420 1.43 -3.68 -14.61
CA ILE A 420 1.57 -4.57 -13.45
C ILE A 420 1.48 -3.74 -12.18
N ILE A 421 0.52 -4.09 -11.32
CA ILE A 421 0.37 -3.56 -9.97
C ILE A 421 0.24 -4.77 -9.05
N GLN A 422 1.09 -4.87 -8.03
CA GLN A 422 0.88 -5.78 -6.91
C GLN A 422 0.15 -5.05 -5.77
N PRO A 423 -0.55 -5.77 -4.87
CA PRO A 423 -1.36 -5.14 -3.82
C PRO A 423 -0.63 -4.08 -3.00
N TRP A 424 0.64 -4.31 -2.67
CA TRP A 424 1.44 -3.38 -1.86
C TRP A 424 1.95 -2.15 -2.63
N TYR A 425 1.85 -2.09 -3.97
CA TYR A 425 2.38 -0.97 -4.75
C TYR A 425 1.64 0.34 -4.46
N ILE A 426 0.36 0.27 -4.08
CA ILE A 426 -0.40 1.47 -3.68
C ILE A 426 0.15 2.12 -2.41
N LEU A 427 0.81 1.32 -1.56
CA LEU A 427 1.41 1.78 -0.30
C LEU A 427 2.67 2.64 -0.54
N TRP A 428 3.22 2.65 -1.75
CA TRP A 428 4.39 3.43 -2.09
C TRP A 428 4.10 4.94 -2.18
N PHE A 429 2.99 5.29 -2.82
CA PHE A 429 2.60 6.69 -3.01
C PHE A 429 1.61 7.19 -1.94
N LEU A 430 0.90 6.28 -1.26
CA LEU A 430 -0.14 6.63 -0.29
C LEU A 430 0.36 7.53 0.85
N PRO A 431 1.55 7.31 1.47
CA PRO A 431 2.06 8.24 2.47
C PRO A 431 2.21 9.67 1.96
N PHE A 432 2.69 9.84 0.72
CA PHE A 432 2.87 11.16 0.12
C PHE A 432 1.55 11.84 -0.24
N LEU A 433 0.53 11.08 -0.65
CA LEU A 433 -0.83 11.61 -0.82
C LEU A 433 -1.45 11.98 0.53
N ALA A 434 -1.26 11.15 1.56
CA ALA A 434 -1.82 11.36 2.90
C ALA A 434 -1.28 12.64 3.54
N VAL A 435 0.04 12.85 3.51
CA VAL A 435 0.68 14.05 4.09
C VAL A 435 0.36 15.34 3.34
N THR A 436 -0.09 15.24 2.09
CA THR A 436 -0.48 16.41 1.26
C THR A 436 -1.99 16.60 1.16
N GLY A 437 -2.76 15.77 1.87
CA GLY A 437 -4.21 15.86 1.98
C GLY A 437 -4.95 14.90 1.04
N ILE A 438 -5.88 14.16 1.64
CA ILE A 438 -6.95 13.42 0.97
C ILE A 438 -8.26 14.04 1.45
N ARG A 439 -9.20 14.34 0.55
CA ARG A 439 -10.48 14.95 0.92
C ARG A 439 -11.43 13.94 1.54
N ASP A 440 -12.30 14.41 2.44
CA ASP A 440 -13.39 13.61 3.06
C ASP A 440 -14.59 13.46 2.09
N ASP A 441 -14.31 13.09 0.84
CA ASP A 441 -15.28 12.96 -0.24
C ASP A 441 -15.08 11.61 -0.98
N TRP A 442 -15.18 11.60 -2.30
CA TRP A 442 -14.87 10.43 -3.12
C TRP A 442 -13.43 9.94 -2.95
N GLN A 443 -12.46 10.81 -2.62
CA GLN A 443 -11.04 10.42 -2.54
C GLN A 443 -10.78 9.42 -1.42
N ILE A 444 -11.28 9.70 -0.21
CA ILE A 444 -11.12 8.77 0.92
C ILE A 444 -11.97 7.51 0.72
N ARG A 445 -13.13 7.61 0.06
CA ARG A 445 -13.96 6.45 -0.28
C ARG A 445 -13.26 5.51 -1.26
N SER A 446 -12.61 6.05 -2.28
CA SER A 446 -11.79 5.26 -3.22
C SER A 446 -10.65 4.54 -2.49
N LEU A 447 -10.06 5.17 -1.47
CA LEU A 447 -9.06 4.50 -0.62
C LEU A 447 -9.68 3.34 0.17
N TYR A 448 -10.84 3.54 0.81
CA TYR A 448 -11.52 2.46 1.54
C TYR A 448 -11.81 1.27 0.62
N VAL A 449 -12.34 1.52 -0.57
CA VAL A 449 -12.64 0.48 -1.55
C VAL A 449 -11.36 -0.21 -2.02
N GLY A 450 -10.32 0.55 -2.38
CA GLY A 450 -9.04 -0.01 -2.85
C GLY A 450 -8.33 -0.85 -1.79
N VAL A 451 -8.23 -0.35 -0.54
CA VAL A 451 -7.65 -1.11 0.57
C VAL A 451 -8.47 -2.36 0.86
N THR A 452 -9.81 -2.27 0.90
CA THR A 452 -10.67 -3.44 1.12
C THR A 452 -10.48 -4.46 0.02
N PHE A 453 -10.50 -4.03 -1.25
CA PHE A 453 -10.30 -4.89 -2.41
C PHE A 453 -8.99 -5.67 -2.29
N PHE A 454 -7.86 -5.00 -2.03
CA PHE A 454 -6.56 -5.66 -1.92
C PHE A 454 -6.43 -6.56 -0.69
N VAL A 455 -7.08 -6.23 0.43
CA VAL A 455 -7.11 -7.12 1.60
C VAL A 455 -7.93 -8.38 1.33
N VAL A 456 -9.10 -8.23 0.69
CA VAL A 456 -9.95 -9.37 0.28
C VAL A 456 -9.24 -10.22 -0.77
N PHE A 457 -8.58 -9.60 -1.75
CA PHE A 457 -7.80 -10.29 -2.77
C PHE A 457 -6.62 -11.06 -2.15
N GLY A 458 -5.82 -10.42 -1.29
CA GLY A 458 -4.71 -11.09 -0.63
C GLY A 458 -5.12 -12.26 0.27
N ALA A 459 -6.30 -12.18 0.90
CA ALA A 459 -6.82 -13.23 1.77
C ALA A 459 -7.22 -14.52 1.03
N GLN A 460 -7.50 -14.45 -0.27
CA GLN A 460 -7.88 -15.61 -1.09
C GLN A 460 -6.75 -16.12 -2.00
N ASP A 461 -5.91 -15.21 -2.52
CA ASP A 461 -4.98 -15.50 -3.61
C ASP A 461 -3.71 -16.22 -3.14
N GLN A 462 -3.26 -15.93 -1.92
CA GLN A 462 -1.92 -16.28 -1.44
C GLN A 462 -1.97 -17.20 -0.21
N LEU A 463 -2.86 -18.19 -0.25
CA LEU A 463 -2.96 -19.26 0.74
C LEU A 463 -2.05 -20.43 0.33
N SER A 464 -1.35 -21.01 1.30
CA SER A 464 -0.47 -22.16 1.13
C SER A 464 -1.14 -23.39 1.74
N VAL A 465 -1.80 -24.18 0.89
CA VAL A 465 -2.46 -25.45 1.25
C VAL A 465 -1.90 -26.55 0.36
N TRP A 466 -1.64 -27.73 0.94
CA TRP A 466 -1.13 -28.87 0.19
C TRP A 466 -2.18 -29.41 -0.79
N SER A 467 -1.74 -29.74 -2.01
CA SER A 467 -2.62 -30.24 -3.07
C SER A 467 -3.29 -31.58 -2.76
N PHE A 468 -2.76 -32.37 -1.83
CA PHE A 468 -3.33 -33.65 -1.41
C PHE A 468 -4.40 -33.53 -0.32
N VAL A 469 -4.63 -32.34 0.24
CA VAL A 469 -5.65 -32.14 1.28
C VAL A 469 -7.00 -31.94 0.59
N GLU A 470 -7.88 -32.93 0.71
CA GLU A 470 -9.22 -32.87 0.17
C GLU A 470 -10.14 -32.09 1.11
N LEU A 471 -10.70 -30.99 0.60
CA LEU A 471 -11.69 -30.16 1.30
C LEU A 471 -13.00 -30.16 0.52
N PRO A 472 -14.17 -30.15 1.18
CA PRO A 472 -15.45 -29.98 0.50
C PRO A 472 -15.56 -28.66 -0.28
N ILE A 473 -14.87 -27.62 0.20
CA ILE A 473 -14.73 -26.32 -0.44
C ILE A 473 -13.24 -25.98 -0.39
N ASP A 474 -12.64 -25.66 -1.53
CA ASP A 474 -11.24 -25.29 -1.58
C ASP A 474 -10.96 -24.03 -0.73
N ALA A 475 -9.77 -23.95 -0.15
CA ALA A 475 -9.43 -22.90 0.81
C ALA A 475 -9.55 -21.49 0.23
N SER A 476 -9.21 -21.30 -1.05
CA SER A 476 -9.32 -20.00 -1.73
C SER A 476 -10.77 -19.58 -1.91
N SER A 477 -11.66 -20.48 -2.34
CA SER A 477 -13.10 -20.24 -2.42
C SER A 477 -13.71 -19.98 -1.04
N LEU A 478 -13.30 -20.73 -0.02
CA LEU A 478 -13.75 -20.52 1.36
C LEU A 478 -13.35 -19.12 1.86
N ALA A 479 -12.11 -18.72 1.64
CA ALA A 479 -11.63 -17.38 1.97
C ALA A 479 -12.39 -16.30 1.19
N PHE A 480 -12.60 -16.50 -0.11
CA PHE A 480 -13.35 -15.57 -0.95
C PHE A 480 -14.79 -15.37 -0.45
N VAL A 481 -15.52 -16.46 -0.21
CA VAL A 481 -16.91 -16.40 0.29
C VAL A 481 -16.96 -15.77 1.67
N THR A 482 -16.03 -16.10 2.56
CA THR A 482 -15.95 -15.52 3.91
C THR A 482 -15.70 -14.02 3.85
N ALA A 483 -14.75 -13.58 3.02
CA ALA A 483 -14.42 -12.18 2.83
C ALA A 483 -15.57 -11.40 2.16
N LEU A 484 -16.25 -12.00 1.19
CA LEU A 484 -17.40 -11.41 0.52
C LEU A 484 -18.60 -11.26 1.47
N ALA A 485 -18.89 -12.29 2.26
CA ALA A 485 -19.94 -12.25 3.29
C ALA A 485 -19.66 -11.16 4.34
N PHE A 486 -18.39 -11.01 4.76
CA PHE A 486 -18.01 -9.94 5.68
C PHE A 486 -18.10 -8.55 5.03
N THR A 487 -17.68 -8.42 3.77
CA THR A 487 -17.81 -7.17 3.02
C THR A 487 -19.28 -6.78 2.88
N PHE A 488 -20.16 -7.75 2.59
CA PHE A 488 -21.61 -7.55 2.61
C PHE A 488 -22.09 -7.09 3.99
N TYR A 489 -21.64 -7.74 5.07
CA TYR A 489 -21.94 -7.29 6.43
C TYR A 489 -21.53 -5.83 6.68
N LEU A 490 -20.32 -5.41 6.28
CA LEU A 490 -19.86 -4.03 6.44
C LEU A 490 -20.69 -3.01 5.64
N LEU A 491 -21.11 -3.37 4.43
CA LEU A 491 -21.85 -2.49 3.53
C LEU A 491 -23.32 -2.33 3.93
N PHE A 492 -23.96 -3.41 4.42
CA PHE A 492 -25.41 -3.44 4.60
C PHE A 492 -25.85 -3.50 6.07
N LEU A 493 -25.14 -4.28 6.89
CA LEU A 493 -25.56 -4.63 8.25
C LEU A 493 -24.87 -3.77 9.33
N ASP A 494 -23.58 -3.46 9.19
CA ASP A 494 -22.88 -2.57 10.12
C ASP A 494 -23.32 -1.10 9.92
N VAL A 495 -24.33 -0.72 10.69
CA VAL A 495 -24.98 0.61 10.65
C VAL A 495 -23.98 1.75 10.79
N HIS A 496 -22.87 1.54 11.47
CA HIS A 496 -21.87 2.59 11.66
C HIS A 496 -20.90 2.64 10.50
N THR A 497 -20.36 1.50 10.08
CA THR A 497 -19.35 1.44 9.00
C THR A 497 -19.95 1.81 7.66
N ARG A 498 -21.20 1.38 7.37
CA ARG A 498 -21.87 1.69 6.09
C ARG A 498 -21.97 3.18 5.77
N LYS A 499 -22.10 4.04 6.80
CA LYS A 499 -22.20 5.50 6.63
C LYS A 499 -20.94 6.13 6.03
N LEU A 500 -19.79 5.43 6.08
CA LEU A 500 -18.55 5.89 5.42
C LEU A 500 -18.59 5.69 3.91
N LEU A 501 -19.28 4.64 3.47
CA LEU A 501 -19.24 4.14 2.09
C LEU A 501 -20.49 4.58 1.30
N ILE A 502 -21.64 4.63 1.97
CA ILE A 502 -22.95 4.87 1.36
C ILE A 502 -23.66 6.01 2.10
N GLU A 503 -24.03 7.07 1.37
CA GLU A 503 -24.92 8.12 1.88
C GLU A 503 -26.39 7.75 1.67
N GLY A 504 -27.14 7.57 2.77
CA GLY A 504 -28.57 7.24 2.76
C GLY A 504 -28.90 5.80 3.15
N ARG A 505 -30.19 5.49 3.38
CA ARG A 505 -30.63 4.10 3.64
C ARG A 505 -30.65 3.33 2.31
N PRO A 506 -30.34 2.02 2.28
CA PRO A 506 -30.38 1.22 1.04
C PRO A 506 -31.73 1.32 0.29
N LEU A 507 -32.82 1.38 1.03
CA LEU A 507 -34.18 1.57 0.51
C LEU A 507 -34.37 2.94 -0.17
N ASP A 508 -33.66 3.99 0.27
CA ASP A 508 -33.75 5.32 -0.33
C ASP A 508 -32.95 5.40 -1.64
N LEU A 509 -31.85 4.66 -1.75
CA LEU A 509 -31.07 4.52 -3.00
C LEU A 509 -31.84 3.70 -4.04
N ALA A 510 -32.44 2.58 -3.64
CA ALA A 510 -33.33 1.82 -4.50
C ALA A 510 -34.53 2.67 -4.98
N LYS A 511 -35.13 3.46 -4.09
CA LYS A 511 -36.21 4.40 -4.45
C LYS A 511 -35.74 5.57 -5.33
N ARG A 512 -34.50 6.03 -5.23
CA ARG A 512 -33.92 7.06 -6.12
C ARG A 512 -33.62 6.49 -7.51
N GLY A 513 -33.02 5.30 -7.58
CA GLY A 513 -32.79 4.59 -8.84
C GLY A 513 -34.10 4.25 -9.55
N TRP A 514 -35.11 3.75 -8.82
CA TRP A 514 -36.42 3.45 -9.36
C TRP A 514 -37.16 4.71 -9.85
N ARG A 515 -37.09 5.82 -9.11
CA ARG A 515 -37.64 7.12 -9.56
C ARG A 515 -36.97 7.63 -10.83
N TRP A 516 -35.63 7.53 -10.93
CA TRP A 516 -34.90 7.91 -12.13
C TRP A 516 -35.28 7.07 -13.37
N VAL A 517 -35.51 5.76 -13.18
CA VAL A 517 -35.99 4.87 -14.26
C VAL A 517 -37.41 5.23 -14.68
N LEU A 518 -38.30 5.53 -13.73
CA LEU A 518 -39.68 5.95 -14.02
C LEU A 518 -39.75 7.31 -14.72
N GLU A 519 -38.96 8.28 -14.28
CA GLU A 519 -38.87 9.61 -14.90
C GLU A 519 -38.33 9.54 -16.34
N ARG A 520 -37.35 8.65 -16.62
CA ARG A 520 -36.89 8.39 -18.00
C ARG A 520 -37.94 7.72 -18.87
N ARG A 521 -38.76 6.80 -18.33
CA ARG A 521 -39.87 6.19 -19.08
C ARG A 521 -40.97 7.20 -19.42
N HIS A 522 -41.33 8.09 -18.50
CA HIS A 522 -42.31 9.14 -18.75
C HIS A 522 -41.79 10.24 -19.69
N GLY A 523 -40.49 10.57 -19.61
CA GLY A 523 -39.85 11.51 -20.55
C GLY A 523 -39.83 10.99 -22.00
N LEU A 524 -39.69 9.67 -22.21
CA LEU A 524 -39.74 9.05 -23.54
C LEU A 524 -41.17 8.94 -24.09
N GLN A 525 -42.19 8.76 -23.26
CA GLN A 525 -43.59 8.75 -23.70
C GLN A 525 -44.09 10.14 -24.12
N ASN A 526 -43.60 11.22 -23.49
CA ASN A 526 -43.98 12.60 -23.86
C ASN A 526 -43.23 13.14 -25.09
N ALA A 527 -42.13 12.48 -25.52
CA ALA A 527 -41.39 12.84 -26.73
C ALA A 527 -41.92 12.14 -27.99
N GLY A 528 -42.75 11.10 -27.85
CA GLY A 528 -43.40 10.40 -28.97
C GLY A 528 -44.75 10.98 -29.41
N ASN A 529 -45.20 12.07 -28.78
CA ASN A 529 -46.49 12.72 -29.05
C ASN A 529 -46.33 14.23 -29.35
N ARG A 530 -45.19 14.64 -29.90
CA ARG A 530 -44.97 15.97 -30.48
C ARG A 530 -44.54 15.86 -31.93
#